data_AF-A0A6C0EK98-F1
#
_entry.id   AF-A0A6C0EK98-F1
#
_cell.length_a   1.000
_cell.length_b   1.000
_cell.length_c   1.000
_cell.angle_alpha   90.00
_cell.angle_beta   90.00
_cell.angle_gamma   90.00
#
_symmetry.space_group_name_H-M   'P 1'
#
loop_
_entity.id
_entity.type
_entity.pdbx_description
1 polymer ?
#
loop_
_entity_poly.entity_id
_entity_poly.type
_entity_poly.pdbx_seq_one_letter_code
_entity_poly.pdbx_strand_id
1 'polypeptide(L)'
;MSAKNKLQEIYQKRQLALPVYETVRVNDHWRSTVTLCDNRTFVGEEATKKSVAESNVAQIALKAIPQERDESPQALSQIPLRELSRLCQDSKTIVLIDVENIPQSLESSFPSDVKVIGVVGHCSSVAKKSFPFHKYVVRSALRDAADHSLSFLAGFLASTSGEETKFILVSRDHFAEITAFNLRSQGFQAHHVTGMFDNIF
;
A
#
# COMPACT_ATOMS: atom_id res chain seq x y z
N MET A 1 22.49 -9.95 19.54
CA MET A 1 21.29 -10.36 18.78
C MET A 1 21.75 -10.94 17.44
N SER A 2 21.33 -12.16 17.07
CA SER A 2 21.79 -12.84 15.83
C SER A 2 21.22 -12.15 14.58
N ALA A 3 21.94 -12.18 13.46
CA ALA A 3 21.46 -11.68 12.17
C ALA A 3 20.16 -12.38 11.73
N LYS A 4 20.03 -13.67 12.07
CA LYS A 4 18.80 -14.45 11.84
C LYS A 4 17.60 -13.86 12.60
N ASN A 5 17.78 -13.53 13.88
CA ASN A 5 16.73 -12.94 14.70
C ASN A 5 16.36 -11.54 14.18
N LYS A 6 17.36 -10.73 13.82
CA LYS A 6 17.12 -9.39 13.26
C LYS A 6 16.33 -9.47 11.95
N LEU A 7 16.67 -10.43 11.08
CA LEU A 7 15.94 -10.67 9.83
C LEU A 7 14.49 -11.12 10.12
N GLN A 8 14.31 -12.05 11.05
CA GLN A 8 13.00 -12.51 11.47
C GLN A 8 12.15 -11.37 12.07
N GLU A 9 12.71 -10.55 12.96
CA GLU A 9 12.02 -9.40 13.55
C GLU A 9 11.56 -8.39 12.50
N ILE A 10 12.40 -8.10 11.48
CA ILE A 10 12.01 -7.22 10.37
C ILE A 10 10.79 -7.79 9.64
N TYR A 11 10.81 -9.07 9.32
CA TYR A 11 9.71 -9.73 8.60
C TYR A 11 8.44 -9.82 9.44
N GLN A 12 8.56 -10.10 10.73
CA GLN A 12 7.45 -10.08 11.68
C GLN A 12 6.84 -8.68 11.82
N LYS A 13 7.68 -7.65 12.00
CA LYS A 13 7.23 -6.24 12.08
C LYS A 13 6.51 -5.79 10.81
N ARG A 14 6.94 -6.29 9.65
CA ARG A 14 6.32 -6.02 8.34
C ARG A 14 5.17 -6.98 8.00
N GLN A 15 4.79 -7.90 8.91
CA GLN A 15 3.79 -8.95 8.69
C GLN A 15 3.99 -9.75 7.39
N LEU A 16 5.25 -9.93 6.99
CA LEU A 16 5.63 -10.72 5.84
C LEU A 16 5.75 -12.19 6.23
N ALA A 17 5.58 -13.08 5.26
CA ALA A 17 5.90 -14.49 5.45
C ALA A 17 7.37 -14.64 5.87
N LEU A 18 7.62 -15.41 6.93
CA LEU A 18 8.95 -15.52 7.53
C LEU A 18 9.98 -16.08 6.52
N PRO A 19 11.24 -15.63 6.56
CA PRO A 19 12.29 -16.17 5.72
C PRO A 19 12.48 -17.68 5.96
N VAL A 20 12.56 -18.45 4.87
CA VAL A 20 12.75 -19.90 4.92
C VAL A 20 14.23 -20.19 4.81
N TYR A 21 14.76 -20.98 5.76
CA TYR A 21 16.16 -21.38 5.78
C TYR A 21 16.28 -22.85 5.39
N GLU A 22 17.16 -23.13 4.45
CA GLU A 22 17.62 -24.47 4.13
C GLU A 22 19.11 -24.55 4.44
N THR A 23 19.52 -25.54 5.24
CA THR A 23 20.92 -25.69 5.64
C THR A 23 21.37 -27.10 5.35
N VAL A 24 22.36 -27.22 4.49
CA VAL A 24 22.94 -28.49 4.03
C VAL A 24 24.37 -28.62 4.53
N ARG A 25 24.82 -29.86 4.72
CA ARG A 25 26.21 -30.16 5.03
C ARG A 25 26.96 -30.44 3.73
N VAL A 26 28.02 -29.70 3.48
CA VAL A 26 28.91 -29.83 2.33
C VAL A 26 30.28 -30.24 2.87
N ASN A 27 30.65 -31.51 2.70
CA ASN A 27 31.81 -32.12 3.35
C ASN A 27 31.75 -31.96 4.89
N ASP A 28 32.75 -31.30 5.49
CA ASP A 28 32.80 -30.98 6.91
C ASP A 28 32.34 -29.57 7.28
N HIS A 29 31.74 -28.87 6.30
CA HIS A 29 31.22 -27.52 6.49
C HIS A 29 29.69 -27.49 6.31
N TRP A 30 29.08 -26.43 6.82
CA TRP A 30 27.67 -26.12 6.70
C TRP A 30 27.48 -24.98 5.72
N ARG A 31 26.52 -25.13 4.80
CA ARG A 31 26.09 -24.08 3.89
C ARG A 31 24.60 -23.82 4.10
N SER A 32 24.24 -22.55 4.24
CA SER A 32 22.86 -22.14 4.42
C SER A 32 22.38 -21.28 3.25
N THR A 33 21.14 -21.53 2.86
CA THR A 33 20.39 -20.78 1.88
C THR A 33 19.19 -20.17 2.60
N VAL A 34 18.88 -18.90 2.31
CA VAL A 34 17.66 -18.25 2.80
C VAL A 34 16.83 -17.77 1.62
N THR A 35 15.55 -18.09 1.64
CA THR A 35 14.57 -17.62 0.66
C THR A 35 13.61 -16.65 1.33
N LEU A 36 13.49 -15.45 0.76
CA LEU A 36 12.61 -14.38 1.21
C LEU A 36 11.21 -14.52 0.59
N CYS A 37 10.22 -13.81 1.14
CA CYS A 37 8.83 -13.87 0.67
C CYS A 37 8.62 -13.34 -0.75
N ASP A 38 9.57 -12.57 -1.28
CA ASP A 38 9.59 -12.07 -2.67
C ASP A 38 10.35 -13.00 -3.63
N ASN A 39 10.56 -14.26 -3.23
CA ASN A 39 11.28 -15.31 -3.97
C ASN A 39 12.77 -15.00 -4.23
N ARG A 40 13.35 -13.99 -3.58
CA ARG A 40 14.80 -13.80 -3.61
C ARG A 40 15.47 -14.83 -2.71
N THR A 41 16.48 -15.50 -3.26
CA THR A 41 17.26 -16.51 -2.54
C THR A 41 18.71 -16.07 -2.42
N PHE A 42 19.27 -16.22 -1.23
CA PHE A 42 20.66 -15.90 -0.92
C PHE A 42 21.36 -17.15 -0.41
N VAL A 43 22.61 -17.34 -0.80
CA VAL A 43 23.45 -18.44 -0.35
C VAL A 43 24.60 -17.86 0.46
N GLY A 44 24.78 -18.37 1.68
CA GLY A 44 25.84 -17.97 2.58
C GLY A 44 27.13 -18.76 2.36
N GLU A 45 28.24 -18.17 2.80
CA GLU A 45 29.53 -18.86 2.86
C GLU A 45 29.50 -20.07 3.79
N GLU A 46 30.32 -21.06 3.46
CA GLU A 46 30.48 -22.27 4.25
C GLU A 46 31.09 -22.00 5.61
N ALA A 47 30.55 -22.62 6.66
CA ALA A 47 31.03 -22.46 8.03
C ALA A 47 31.13 -23.79 8.76
N THR A 48 32.05 -23.89 9.71
CA THR A 48 32.24 -25.10 10.54
C THR A 48 31.06 -25.39 11.48
N LYS A 49 30.22 -24.39 11.75
CA LYS A 49 29.02 -24.50 12.61
C LYS A 49 27.77 -24.09 11.86
N LYS A 50 26.70 -24.87 12.01
CA LYS A 50 25.37 -24.61 11.44
C LYS A 50 24.85 -23.20 11.77
N SER A 51 24.98 -22.77 13.03
CA SER A 51 24.52 -21.45 13.47
C SER A 51 25.28 -20.29 12.82
N VAL A 52 26.56 -20.49 12.47
CA VAL A 52 27.38 -19.48 11.78
C VAL A 52 26.97 -19.41 10.31
N ALA A 53 26.76 -20.54 9.65
CA ALA A 53 26.26 -20.57 8.26
C ALA A 53 24.90 -19.85 8.14
N GLU A 54 23.97 -20.11 9.06
CA GLU A 54 22.67 -19.42 9.11
C GLU A 54 22.80 -17.92 9.37
N SER A 55 23.74 -17.52 10.25
CA SER A 55 23.99 -16.10 10.52
C SER A 55 24.63 -15.39 9.32
N ASN A 56 25.55 -16.05 8.60
CA ASN A 56 26.23 -15.49 7.44
C ASN A 56 25.25 -15.21 6.31
N VAL A 57 24.39 -16.19 5.96
CA VAL A 57 23.38 -15.99 4.92
C VAL A 57 22.37 -14.91 5.32
N ALA A 58 22.00 -14.84 6.61
CA ALA A 58 21.11 -13.81 7.12
C ALA A 58 21.72 -12.41 6.99
N GLN A 59 23.04 -12.25 7.19
CA GLN A 59 23.71 -10.96 6.98
C GLN A 59 23.68 -10.50 5.52
N ILE A 60 23.86 -11.44 4.58
CA ILE A 60 23.77 -11.15 3.14
C ILE A 60 22.35 -10.68 2.81
N ALA A 61 21.34 -11.44 3.25
CA ALA A 61 19.94 -11.09 3.03
C ALA A 61 19.57 -9.74 3.66
N LEU A 62 20.05 -9.44 4.88
CA LEU A 62 19.83 -8.16 5.55
C LEU A 62 20.37 -6.96 4.75
N LYS A 63 21.54 -7.11 4.11
CA LYS A 63 22.13 -6.06 3.26
C LYS A 63 21.34 -5.84 1.97
N ALA A 64 20.65 -6.88 1.48
CA ALA A 64 19.82 -6.83 0.28
C ALA A 64 18.40 -6.32 0.53
N ILE A 65 17.99 -6.18 1.80
CA ILE A 65 16.76 -5.48 2.15
C ILE A 65 17.04 -4.00 1.94
N PRO A 66 16.25 -3.28 1.12
CA PRO A 66 16.33 -1.84 1.03
C PRO A 66 16.29 -1.29 2.45
N GLN A 67 17.34 -0.58 2.86
CA GLN A 67 17.27 0.17 4.10
C GLN A 67 16.14 1.16 3.89
N GLU A 68 15.00 0.90 4.52
CA GLU A 68 14.08 1.96 4.84
C GLU A 68 14.96 2.97 5.57
N ARG A 69 15.15 4.14 4.96
CA ARG A 69 15.65 5.29 5.73
C ARG A 69 14.81 5.27 7.00
N ASP A 70 15.45 5.46 8.15
CA ASP A 70 14.78 5.77 9.40
C ASP A 70 14.00 7.08 9.18
N GLU A 71 12.88 7.00 8.46
CA GLU A 71 11.79 7.93 8.55
C GLU A 71 11.23 7.63 9.93
N SER A 72 11.60 8.51 10.86
CA SER A 72 11.08 8.55 12.21
C SER A 72 9.58 8.18 12.21
N PRO A 73 9.06 7.50 13.25
CA PRO A 73 7.62 7.30 13.46
C PRO A 73 6.79 8.62 13.43
N GLN A 74 7.47 9.77 13.40
CA GLN A 74 6.92 11.12 13.35
C GLN A 74 6.69 11.62 11.92
N ALA A 75 7.29 11.01 10.89
CA ALA A 75 6.81 11.14 9.50
C ALA A 75 5.71 10.11 9.27
N LEU A 76 4.61 10.25 10.02
CA LEU A 76 3.34 9.67 9.63
C LEU A 76 3.15 10.04 8.15
N SER A 77 2.90 9.05 7.30
CA SER A 77 2.31 9.25 5.98
C SER A 77 0.89 9.79 6.17
N GLN A 78 0.78 10.99 6.74
CA GLN A 78 -0.47 11.70 6.89
C GLN A 78 -0.86 12.09 5.49
N ILE A 79 -2.04 11.65 5.08
CA ILE A 79 -2.69 12.30 3.96
C ILE A 79 -2.77 13.78 4.35
N PRO A 80 -2.13 14.71 3.60
CA PRO A 80 -2.07 16.12 3.98
C PRO A 80 -3.45 16.74 3.73
N LEU A 81 -4.37 16.57 4.68
CA LEU A 81 -5.79 16.90 4.54
C LEU A 81 -6.02 18.35 4.09
N ARG A 82 -5.16 19.28 4.53
CA ARG A 82 -5.19 20.68 4.08
C ARG A 82 -4.88 20.84 2.60
N GLU A 83 -3.88 20.12 2.10
CA GLU A 83 -3.52 20.16 0.67
C GLU A 83 -4.60 19.48 -0.16
N LEU A 84 -5.15 18.36 0.33
CA LEU A 84 -6.28 17.68 -0.30
C LEU A 84 -7.52 18.55 -0.42
N SER A 85 -7.88 19.24 0.66
CA SER A 85 -9.03 20.16 0.65
C SER A 85 -8.84 21.25 -0.40
N ARG A 86 -7.64 21.87 -0.45
CA ARG A 86 -7.31 22.87 -1.48
C ARG A 86 -7.34 22.31 -2.90
N LEU A 87 -6.83 21.10 -3.10
CA LEU A 87 -6.83 20.43 -4.39
C LEU A 87 -8.25 20.21 -4.93
N CYS A 88 -9.20 19.94 -4.04
CA CYS A 88 -10.58 19.58 -4.38
C CYS A 88 -11.58 20.74 -4.31
N GLN A 89 -11.18 21.89 -3.74
CA GLN A 89 -12.09 22.99 -3.39
C GLN A 89 -12.99 23.45 -4.54
N ASP A 90 -12.45 23.57 -5.75
CA ASP A 90 -13.18 24.06 -6.94
C ASP A 90 -13.66 22.94 -7.87
N SER A 91 -13.64 21.69 -7.38
CA SER A 91 -13.89 20.52 -8.22
C SER A 91 -15.38 20.20 -8.25
N LYS A 92 -15.92 20.08 -9.47
CA LYS A 92 -17.31 19.63 -9.65
C LYS A 92 -17.46 18.15 -9.35
N THR A 93 -16.45 17.37 -9.68
CA THR A 93 -16.44 15.93 -9.46
C THR A 93 -15.17 15.49 -8.75
N ILE A 94 -15.32 14.74 -7.66
CA ILE A 94 -14.24 14.10 -6.93
C ILE A 94 -14.40 12.59 -7.09
N VAL A 95 -13.36 11.93 -7.58
CA VAL A 95 -13.30 10.48 -7.73
C VAL A 95 -12.30 9.90 -6.75
N LEU A 96 -12.81 9.06 -5.86
CA LEU A 96 -12.04 8.36 -4.84
C LEU A 96 -11.91 6.91 -5.26
N ILE A 97 -10.68 6.44 -5.37
CA ILE A 97 -10.42 5.11 -5.91
C ILE A 97 -9.61 4.28 -4.92
N ASP A 98 -10.04 3.04 -4.70
CA ASP A 98 -9.14 2.00 -4.24
C ASP A 98 -8.32 1.48 -5.42
N VAL A 99 -7.04 1.84 -5.44
CA VAL A 99 -6.12 1.55 -6.54
C VAL A 99 -5.88 0.06 -6.73
N GLU A 100 -6.03 -0.74 -5.68
CA GLU A 100 -5.87 -2.20 -5.75
C GLU A 100 -6.96 -2.86 -6.61
N ASN A 101 -8.08 -2.16 -6.77
CA ASN A 101 -9.26 -2.64 -7.46
C ASN A 101 -9.40 -2.17 -8.91
N ILE A 102 -8.51 -1.29 -9.38
CA ILE A 102 -8.53 -0.75 -10.76
C ILE A 102 -7.78 -1.69 -11.72
N PRO A 103 -8.30 -1.94 -12.93
CA PRO A 103 -7.50 -2.51 -14.01
C PRO A 103 -6.26 -1.64 -14.31
N GLN A 104 -5.15 -2.28 -14.66
CA GLN A 104 -3.84 -1.61 -14.82
C GLN A 104 -3.78 -0.59 -15.99
N SER A 105 -4.85 -0.45 -16.77
CA SER A 105 -4.94 0.33 -18.00
C SER A 105 -5.51 1.74 -17.83
N LEU A 106 -5.54 2.29 -16.61
CA LEU A 106 -5.98 3.68 -16.38
C LEU A 106 -4.88 4.66 -16.82
N GLU A 107 -4.69 4.76 -18.13
CA GLU A 107 -3.74 5.67 -18.80
C GLU A 107 -4.38 6.98 -19.26
N SER A 108 -5.69 7.14 -19.04
CA SER A 108 -6.47 8.27 -19.53
C SER A 108 -6.24 9.55 -18.71
N SER A 109 -6.19 10.67 -19.45
CA SER A 109 -6.26 12.02 -18.89
C SER A 109 -7.69 12.29 -18.41
N PHE A 110 -7.83 12.88 -17.22
CA PHE A 110 -9.14 13.29 -16.68
C PHE A 110 -9.46 14.74 -17.07
N PRO A 111 -10.75 15.07 -17.26
CA PRO A 111 -11.19 16.45 -17.39
C PRO A 111 -10.70 17.32 -16.22
N SER A 112 -10.46 18.62 -16.48
CA SER A 112 -9.85 19.52 -15.49
C SER A 112 -10.71 19.77 -14.24
N ASP A 113 -12.03 19.66 -14.38
CA ASP A 113 -13.05 19.79 -13.35
C ASP A 113 -13.27 18.49 -12.54
N VAL A 114 -12.58 17.42 -12.92
CA VAL A 114 -12.55 16.13 -12.22
C VAL A 114 -11.24 16.02 -11.45
N LYS A 115 -11.33 15.75 -10.15
CA LYS A 115 -10.16 15.38 -9.34
C LYS A 115 -10.21 13.92 -8.98
N VAL A 116 -9.10 13.24 -9.22
CA VAL A 116 -8.96 11.83 -8.95
C VAL A 116 -7.95 11.62 -7.85
N ILE A 117 -8.37 10.90 -6.82
CA ILE A 117 -7.58 10.56 -5.64
C ILE A 117 -7.61 9.04 -5.47
N GLY A 118 -6.45 8.42 -5.63
CA GLY A 118 -6.25 7.00 -5.38
C GLY A 118 -5.72 6.75 -3.97
N VAL A 119 -6.22 5.69 -3.35
CA VAL A 119 -5.79 5.17 -2.06
C VAL A 119 -5.27 3.76 -2.29
N VAL A 120 -4.14 3.41 -1.69
CA VAL A 120 -3.52 2.09 -1.84
C VAL A 120 -2.86 1.64 -0.53
N GLY A 121 -2.99 0.37 -0.16
CA GLY A 121 -2.24 -0.21 0.94
C GLY A 121 -0.73 -0.26 0.66
N HIS A 122 0.11 0.01 1.66
CA HIS A 122 1.57 -0.01 1.48
C HIS A 122 2.14 -1.40 1.11
N CYS A 123 1.47 -2.48 1.50
CA CYS A 123 1.82 -3.85 1.14
C CYS A 123 1.42 -4.21 -0.30
N SER A 124 0.70 -3.34 -0.99
CA SER A 124 0.21 -3.62 -2.33
C SER A 124 1.34 -3.68 -3.36
N SER A 125 1.24 -4.63 -4.29
CA SER A 125 2.15 -4.69 -5.45
C SER A 125 2.07 -3.43 -6.33
N VAL A 126 0.95 -2.72 -6.31
CA VAL A 126 0.73 -1.48 -7.08
C VAL A 126 1.11 -0.21 -6.31
N ALA A 127 1.50 -0.31 -5.03
CA ALA A 127 1.87 0.85 -4.22
C ALA A 127 3.06 1.64 -4.80
N LYS A 128 3.97 0.98 -5.53
CA LYS A 128 5.14 1.62 -6.17
C LYS A 128 4.87 2.12 -7.60
N LYS A 129 3.72 1.79 -8.19
CA LYS A 129 3.38 2.23 -9.56
C LYS A 129 3.05 3.72 -9.58
N SER A 130 3.40 4.39 -10.67
CA SER A 130 2.98 5.77 -10.93
C SER A 130 1.61 5.78 -11.61
N PHE A 131 0.82 6.80 -11.35
CA PHE A 131 -0.51 6.98 -11.91
C PHE A 131 -0.71 8.45 -12.31
N PRO A 132 -1.58 8.77 -13.28
CA PRO A 132 -1.84 10.14 -13.73
C PRO A 132 -2.68 10.97 -12.73
N PHE A 133 -2.82 10.51 -11.49
CA PHE A 133 -3.67 11.10 -10.46
C PHE A 133 -2.98 11.10 -9.08
N HIS A 134 -3.55 11.83 -8.13
CA HIS A 134 -2.99 11.92 -6.78
C HIS A 134 -3.17 10.60 -6.05
N LYS A 135 -2.06 9.95 -5.66
CA LYS A 135 -2.09 8.64 -4.98
C LYS A 135 -1.56 8.77 -3.56
N TYR A 136 -2.32 8.25 -2.60
CA TYR A 136 -1.94 8.14 -1.21
C TYR A 136 -1.70 6.69 -0.82
N VAL A 137 -0.52 6.44 -0.24
CA VAL A 137 -0.14 5.12 0.28
C VAL A 137 -0.48 5.08 1.77
N VAL A 138 -1.41 4.19 2.13
CA VAL A 138 -1.82 3.96 3.51
C VAL A 138 -0.86 2.97 4.13
N ARG A 139 0.00 3.46 5.04
CA ARG A 139 0.86 2.62 5.88
C ARG A 139 0.04 1.97 6.99
N SER A 140 -0.56 0.84 6.68
CA SER A 140 -1.24 -0.03 7.64
C SER A 140 -0.96 -1.48 7.33
N ALA A 141 -0.74 -2.27 8.37
CA ALA A 141 -0.52 -3.70 8.25
C ALA A 141 -1.81 -4.50 7.99
N LEU A 142 -2.97 -3.85 8.10
CA LEU A 142 -4.27 -4.47 7.81
C LEU A 142 -4.59 -4.37 6.31
N ARG A 143 -5.20 -5.43 5.78
CA ARG A 143 -5.54 -5.54 4.34
C ARG A 143 -6.63 -4.58 3.89
N ASP A 144 -7.50 -4.16 4.80
CA ASP A 144 -8.69 -3.31 4.57
C ASP A 144 -8.42 -1.81 4.80
N ALA A 145 -7.16 -1.43 5.02
CA ALA A 145 -6.83 -0.06 5.40
C ALA A 145 -7.07 0.96 4.28
N ALA A 146 -6.99 0.53 3.02
CA ALA A 146 -7.34 1.36 1.87
C ALA A 146 -8.84 1.70 1.88
N ASP A 147 -9.70 0.73 2.20
CA ASP A 147 -11.16 0.89 2.25
C ASP A 147 -11.60 1.87 3.33
N HIS A 148 -11.04 1.73 4.54
CA HIS A 148 -11.30 2.66 5.65
C HIS A 148 -10.83 4.08 5.31
N SER A 149 -9.65 4.19 4.70
CA SER A 149 -9.08 5.49 4.32
C SER A 149 -9.91 6.15 3.22
N LEU A 150 -10.40 5.39 2.25
CA LEU A 150 -11.29 5.88 1.20
C LEU A 150 -12.59 6.45 1.80
N SER A 151 -13.21 5.73 2.73
CA SER A 151 -14.44 6.18 3.40
C SER A 151 -14.19 7.43 4.25
N PHE A 152 -13.08 7.46 4.98
CA PHE A 152 -12.67 8.64 5.75
C PHE A 152 -12.46 9.87 4.85
N LEU A 153 -11.76 9.71 3.72
CA LEU A 153 -11.52 10.80 2.78
C LEU A 153 -12.80 11.31 2.14
N ALA A 154 -13.73 10.42 1.83
CA ALA A 154 -15.04 10.80 1.31
C ALA A 154 -15.78 11.74 2.27
N GLY A 155 -15.86 11.35 3.55
CA GLY A 155 -16.48 12.19 4.58
C GLY A 155 -15.72 13.51 4.81
N PHE A 156 -14.40 13.45 4.86
CA PHE A 156 -13.56 14.65 5.02
C PHE A 156 -13.77 15.64 3.87
N LEU A 157 -13.68 15.18 2.62
CA LEU A 157 -13.83 16.05 1.46
C LEU A 157 -15.24 16.60 1.36
N ALA A 158 -16.27 15.80 1.65
CA ALA A 158 -17.65 16.29 1.74
C ALA A 158 -17.79 17.43 2.76
N SER A 159 -17.10 17.35 3.91
CA SER A 159 -17.13 18.43 4.92
C SER A 159 -16.47 19.75 4.49
N THR A 160 -15.68 19.72 3.41
CA THR A 160 -14.97 20.91 2.89
C THR A 160 -15.38 21.29 1.46
N SER A 161 -16.24 20.52 0.82
CA SER A 161 -16.67 20.74 -0.57
C SER A 161 -18.02 21.45 -0.62
N GLY A 162 -18.35 22.04 -1.77
CA GLY A 162 -19.66 22.64 -2.00
C GLY A 162 -20.76 21.58 -2.13
N GLU A 163 -22.01 21.93 -1.83
CA GLU A 163 -23.17 21.03 -1.89
C GLU A 163 -23.41 20.43 -3.29
N GLU A 164 -22.96 21.11 -4.34
CA GLU A 164 -23.07 20.64 -5.73
C GLU A 164 -21.96 19.63 -6.14
N THR A 165 -20.98 19.37 -5.27
CA THR A 165 -19.88 18.47 -5.59
C THR A 165 -20.37 17.02 -5.73
N LYS A 166 -20.06 16.42 -6.88
CA LYS A 166 -20.34 15.01 -7.17
C LYS A 166 -19.19 14.12 -6.67
N PHE A 167 -19.53 13.04 -5.98
CA PHE A 167 -18.59 12.02 -5.53
C PHE A 167 -18.75 10.72 -6.32
N ILE A 168 -17.63 10.14 -6.74
CA ILE A 168 -17.60 8.83 -7.39
C ILE A 168 -16.61 7.96 -6.61
N LEU A 169 -17.12 6.90 -6.01
CA LEU A 169 -16.35 5.96 -5.21
C LEU A 169 -16.11 4.72 -6.06
N VAL A 170 -14.86 4.41 -6.34
CA VAL A 170 -14.48 3.26 -7.17
C VAL A 170 -13.77 2.25 -6.29
N SER A 171 -14.48 1.18 -5.95
CA SER A 171 -13.98 0.06 -5.15
C SER A 171 -14.83 -1.17 -5.44
N ARG A 172 -14.28 -2.38 -5.23
CA ARG A 172 -15.06 -3.63 -5.31
C ARG A 172 -15.79 -3.95 -4.01
N ASP A 173 -15.48 -3.24 -2.95
CA ASP A 173 -16.00 -3.51 -1.63
C ASP A 173 -17.37 -2.84 -1.37
N HIS A 174 -18.18 -3.45 -0.49
CA HIS A 174 -19.53 -3.01 -0.16
C HIS A 174 -19.56 -1.76 0.74
N PHE A 175 -18.50 -1.45 1.49
CA PHE A 175 -18.42 -0.24 2.30
C PHE A 175 -18.44 1.01 1.44
N ALA A 176 -17.93 0.97 0.20
CA ALA A 176 -18.02 2.10 -0.71
C ALA A 176 -19.48 2.45 -1.09
N GLU A 177 -20.38 1.46 -1.22
CA GLU A 177 -21.80 1.73 -1.43
C GLU A 177 -22.44 2.38 -0.20
N ILE A 178 -22.09 1.90 1.00
CA ILE A 178 -22.58 2.50 2.25
C ILE A 178 -22.09 3.95 2.40
N THR A 179 -20.83 4.20 2.05
CA THR A 179 -20.26 5.56 2.03
C THR A 179 -20.99 6.44 1.01
N ALA A 180 -21.27 5.93 -0.20
CA ALA A 180 -22.04 6.65 -1.21
C ALA A 180 -23.46 6.98 -0.70
N PHE A 181 -24.12 6.00 -0.07
CA PHE A 181 -25.44 6.19 0.54
C PHE A 181 -25.42 7.29 1.61
N ASN A 182 -24.43 7.28 2.49
CA ASN A 182 -24.28 8.30 3.53
C ASN A 182 -24.07 9.70 2.92
N LEU A 183 -23.24 9.84 1.89
CA LEU A 183 -23.07 11.12 1.18
C LEU A 183 -24.38 11.61 0.56
N ARG A 184 -25.15 10.72 -0.09
CA ARG A 184 -26.48 11.06 -0.63
C ARG A 184 -27.44 11.53 0.44
N SER A 185 -27.41 10.92 1.63
CA SER A 185 -28.25 11.33 2.78
C SER A 185 -27.91 12.75 3.28
N GLN A 186 -26.71 13.25 2.96
CA GLN A 186 -26.24 14.61 3.29
C GLN A 186 -26.45 15.60 2.13
N GLY A 187 -27.11 15.20 1.03
CA GLY A 187 -27.44 16.07 -0.10
C GLY A 187 -26.47 16.03 -1.29
N PHE A 188 -25.36 15.30 -1.19
CA PHE A 188 -24.40 15.19 -2.29
C PHE A 188 -24.87 14.22 -3.38
N GLN A 189 -24.47 14.48 -4.63
CA GLN A 189 -24.57 13.47 -5.70
C GLN A 189 -23.43 12.46 -5.52
N ALA A 190 -23.71 11.23 -5.07
CA ALA A 190 -22.68 10.22 -4.88
C ALA A 190 -23.01 8.88 -5.54
N HIS A 191 -22.02 8.28 -6.20
CA HIS A 191 -22.13 7.00 -6.90
C HIS A 191 -21.03 6.04 -6.47
N HIS A 192 -21.36 4.75 -6.31
CA HIS A 192 -20.39 3.67 -6.18
C HIS A 192 -20.26 2.96 -7.52
N VAL A 193 -19.03 2.64 -7.92
CA VAL A 193 -18.71 1.91 -9.13
C VAL A 193 -17.86 0.70 -8.77
N THR A 194 -18.40 -0.49 -9.04
CA THR A 194 -17.77 -1.79 -8.82
C THR A 194 -17.08 -2.30 -10.08
N GLY A 195 -16.14 -1.55 -10.67
CA GLY A 195 -15.41 -2.01 -11.86
C GLY A 195 -15.03 -0.92 -12.86
N MET A 196 -14.84 -1.35 -14.13
CA MET A 196 -14.14 -0.61 -15.20
C MET A 196 -14.50 0.87 -15.26
N PHE A 197 -13.45 1.69 -15.22
CA PHE A 197 -13.50 3.16 -15.17
C PHE A 197 -14.07 3.80 -16.44
N ASP A 198 -14.12 3.05 -17.54
CA ASP A 198 -14.45 3.54 -18.89
C ASP A 198 -15.88 4.07 -19.03
N ASN A 199 -16.75 3.83 -18.04
CA ASN A 199 -18.16 4.26 -18.05
C ASN A 199 -18.47 5.39 -17.05
N ILE A 200 -17.45 6.05 -16.48
CA ILE A 200 -17.63 7.02 -15.39
C ILE A 200 -17.85 8.46 -15.90
N PHE A 201 -17.40 8.78 -17.12
CA PHE A 201 -17.45 10.13 -17.70
C PHE A 201 -18.16 10.14 -19.05
#